data_AF-A7I892-F1
#
_entry.id   AF-A7I892-F1
#
_cell.length_a   1.000
_cell.length_b   1.000
_cell.length_c   1.000
_cell.angle_alpha   90.00
_cell.angle_beta   90.00
_cell.angle_gamma   90.00
#
_symmetry.space_group_name_H-M   'P 1'
#
loop_
_entity.id
_entity.type
_entity.pdbx_description
1 polymer ?
#
loop_
_entity_poly.entity_id
_entity_poly.type
_entity_poly.pdbx_seq_one_letter_code
_entity_poly.pdbx_strand_id
1 'polypeptide(L)' 'MAFNLENGIIEPVKSSVANGIAAVRAINKKYEHPRITMSPGVKAALLLLRLYLIFLVLLLVYKFYTIITGGSL' A
#
# COMPACT_ATOMS: atom_id res chain seq x y z
N MET A 1 -0.72 -7.35 -42.44
CA MET A 1 -0.23 -7.75 -41.11
C MET A 1 -0.40 -6.56 -40.18
N ALA A 2 -1.43 -6.55 -39.32
CA ALA A 2 -1.64 -5.47 -38.36
C ALA A 2 -0.81 -5.76 -37.11
N PHE A 3 0.23 -4.96 -36.86
CA PHE A 3 1.02 -5.00 -35.62
C PHE A 3 0.10 -4.59 -34.47
N ASN A 4 -0.23 -5.56 -33.61
CA ASN A 4 -1.18 -5.37 -32.51
C ASN A 4 -0.46 -4.66 -31.34
N LEU A 5 -0.38 -3.33 -31.43
CA LEU A 5 0.33 -2.42 -30.51
C LEU A 5 -0.07 -2.59 -29.05
N GLU A 6 -1.28 -3.08 -28.78
CA GLU A 6 -1.82 -3.32 -27.44
C GLU A 6 -1.07 -4.46 -26.72
N ASN A 7 -0.83 -5.58 -27.41
CA ASN A 7 -0.17 -6.75 -26.82
C ASN A 7 1.36 -6.60 -26.74
N GLY A 8 1.95 -5.76 -27.60
CA GLY A 8 3.39 -5.51 -27.61
C GLY A 8 3.90 -4.77 -26.36
N ILE A 9 3.04 -3.99 -25.70
CA ILE A 9 3.41 -3.19 -24.51
C ILE A 9 2.87 -3.81 -23.22
N ILE A 10 1.68 -4.42 -23.24
CA ILE A 10 1.02 -4.89 -22.02
C ILE A 10 1.68 -6.16 -21.44
N GLU A 11 2.16 -7.08 -22.27
CA GLU A 11 2.86 -8.31 -21.86
C GLU A 11 4.13 -8.04 -21.02
N PRO A 12 5.08 -7.19 -21.46
CA PRO A 12 6.28 -6.89 -20.66
C PRO A 12 5.95 -6.09 -19.39
N VAL A 13 4.91 -5.26 -19.40
CA VAL A 13 4.47 -4.51 -18.22
C VAL A 13 3.82 -5.44 -17.19
N LYS A 14 2.94 -6.36 -17.62
CA LYS A 14 2.32 -7.35 -16.73
C LYS A 14 3.35 -8.23 -16.04
N SER A 15 4.36 -8.70 -16.78
CA SER A 15 5.42 -9.52 -16.19
C SER A 15 6.28 -8.72 -15.21
N SER A 16 6.59 -7.45 -15.50
CA SER A 16 7.33 -6.56 -14.58
C SER A 16 6.58 -6.30 -13.27
N VAL A 17 5.27 -6.03 -13.35
CA VAL A 17 4.42 -5.84 -12.17
C VAL A 17 4.27 -7.15 -11.39
N ALA A 18 4.05 -8.28 -12.07
CA ALA A 18 3.96 -9.59 -11.43
C ALA A 18 5.25 -9.96 -10.68
N ASN A 19 6.42 -9.68 -11.27
CA ASN A 19 7.72 -9.88 -10.63
C ASN A 19 7.91 -8.98 -9.40
N GLY A 20 7.49 -7.70 -9.48
CA GLY A 20 7.51 -6.78 -8.34
C GLY A 20 6.62 -7.25 -7.18
N ILE A 21 5.40 -7.68 -7.49
CA ILE A 21 4.47 -8.24 -6.48
C ILE A 21 5.03 -9.52 -5.87
N ALA A 22 5.64 -10.39 -6.68
CA ALA A 22 6.27 -11.61 -6.19
C ALA A 22 7.45 -11.31 -5.24
N ALA A 23 8.27 -10.30 -5.55
CA ALA A 23 9.37 -9.86 -4.70
C ALA A 23 8.86 -9.29 -3.36
N VAL A 24 7.85 -8.41 -3.40
CA VAL A 24 7.21 -7.87 -2.19
C VAL A 24 6.60 -8.98 -1.35
N ARG A 25 5.93 -9.95 -1.97
CA ARG A 25 5.36 -11.12 -1.28
C ARG A 25 6.46 -11.99 -0.65
N ALA A 26 7.57 -12.21 -1.35
CA ALA A 26 8.70 -12.97 -0.84
C ALA A 26 9.36 -12.29 0.36
N ILE A 27 9.51 -10.97 0.31
CA ILE A 27 9.97 -10.16 1.44
C ILE A 27 8.99 -10.30 2.60
N ASN A 28 7.69 -10.07 2.37
CA ASN A 28 6.70 -10.13 3.42
C ASN A 28 6.67 -11.51 4.10
N LYS A 29 6.74 -12.60 3.32
CA LYS A 29 6.81 -13.97 3.83
C LYS A 29 8.06 -14.22 4.68
N LYS A 30 9.21 -13.65 4.31
CA LYS A 30 10.47 -13.79 5.06
C LYS A 30 10.42 -13.08 6.42
N TYR A 31 9.66 -12.00 6.53
CA TYR A 31 9.48 -11.22 7.77
C TYR A 31 8.17 -11.53 8.51
N GLU A 32 7.35 -12.45 8.00
CA GLU A 32 6.04 -12.84 8.56
C GLU A 32 6.18 -13.47 9.95
N HIS A 33 7.26 -14.23 10.16
CA HIS A 33 7.58 -14.77 11.47
C HIS A 33 8.51 -13.81 12.21
N PRO A 34 8.02 -13.11 13.25
CA PRO A 34 8.85 -12.24 14.05
C PRO A 34 9.91 -13.09 14.76
N ARG A 35 11.16 -13.02 14.28
CA ARG A 35 12.30 -13.74 14.84
C ARG A 35 12.73 -13.19 16.21
N ILE A 36 12.13 -12.07 16.63
CA ILE A 36 12.34 -11.38 17.89
C ILE A 36 11.06 -11.50 18.70
N THR A 37 11.15 -12.03 19.92
CA THR A 37 10.06 -12.09 20.90
C THR A 37 9.54 -10.67 21.14
N MET A 38 8.38 -10.34 20.56
CA MET A 38 7.77 -9.02 20.73
C MET A 38 7.30 -8.86 22.17
N SER A 39 7.89 -7.90 22.88
CA SER A 39 7.38 -7.51 24.19
C SER A 39 5.94 -7.00 24.07
N PRO A 40 5.11 -7.18 25.11
CA PRO A 40 3.72 -6.69 25.09
C PRO A 40 3.63 -5.17 24.84
N GLY A 41 4.63 -4.39 25.28
CA GLY A 41 4.70 -2.96 24.98
C GLY A 41 4.90 -2.65 23.49
N VAL A 42 5.73 -3.42 22.79
CA VAL A 42 5.92 -3.26 21.34
C VAL A 42 4.65 -3.61 20.57
N LYS A 43 3.89 -4.63 21.00
CA LYS A 43 2.58 -4.96 20.41
C LYS A 43 1.59 -3.81 20.55
N ALA A 44 1.50 -3.20 21.74
CA ALA A 44 0.63 -2.05 21.98
C ALA A 44 1.05 -0.83 21.15
N ALA A 45 2.36 -0.54 21.07
CA ALA A 45 2.88 0.52 20.23
C ALA A 45 2.58 0.29 18.74
N LEU A 46 2.70 -0.95 18.24
CA LEU A 46 2.32 -1.29 16.87
C LEU A 46 0.82 -1.08 16.61
N LEU A 47 -0.04 -1.40 17.59
CA LEU A 47 -1.49 -1.20 17.51
C LEU A 47 -1.82 0.30 17.45
N LEU A 48 -1.25 1.09 18.35
CA LEU A 48 -1.38 2.56 18.35
C LEU A 48 -0.86 3.17 17.04
N LEU A 49 0.27 2.69 16.53
CA LEU A 49 0.80 3.12 15.25
C LEU A 49 -0.19 2.84 14.10
N ARG A 50 -0.80 1.64 14.08
CA ARG A 50 -1.81 1.30 13.08
C ARG A 50 -3.04 2.22 13.20
N LEU A 51 -3.53 2.49 14.41
CA LEU A 51 -4.65 3.41 14.62
C LEU A 51 -4.31 4.84 14.21
N TYR A 52 -3.11 5.31 14.53
CA TYR A 52 -2.61 6.63 14.16
C TYR A 52 -2.56 6.80 12.63
N LEU A 53 -2.05 5.80 11.91
CA LEU A 53 -2.02 5.83 10.44
C LEU A 53 -3.43 5.87 9.83
N ILE A 54 -4.37 5.08 10.36
CA ILE A 54 -5.77 5.11 9.91
C ILE A 54 -6.39 6.49 10.17
N PHE A 55 -6.17 7.05 11.35
CA PHE A 55 -6.66 8.37 11.71
C PHE A 55 -6.10 9.47 10.79
N LEU A 56 -4.80 9.42 10.48
CA LEU A 56 -4.18 10.33 9.52
C LEU A 56 -4.83 10.25 8.13
N VAL A 57 -5.09 9.05 7.63
CA VAL A 57 -5.76 8.87 6.33
C VAL A 57 -7.18 9.44 6.36
N LEU A 58 -7.93 9.18 7.43
CA LEU A 58 -9.28 9.76 7.61
C LEU A 58 -9.24 11.28 7.65
N LEU A 59 -8.28 11.87 8.38
CA LEU A 59 -8.07 13.32 8.39
C LEU A 59 -7.72 13.87 7.02
N LEU A 60 -6.88 13.16 6.26
CA LEU A 60 -6.52 13.56 4.90
C LEU A 60 -7.78 13.61 4.03
N VAL A 61 -8.55 12.52 4.01
CA VAL A 61 -9.79 12.41 3.24
C VAL A 61 -10.81 13.45 3.68
N TYR A 62 -11.01 13.62 4.99
CA TYR A 62 -11.90 14.64 5.55
C TYR A 62 -11.48 16.05 5.11
N LYS A 63 -10.18 16.35 5.19
CA LYS A 63 -9.64 17.65 4.75
C LYS A 63 -9.82 17.86 3.25
N PHE A 64 -9.63 16.83 2.43
CA PHE A 64 -9.93 16.88 0.99
C PHE A 64 -11.41 17.20 0.73
N TYR A 65 -12.34 16.49 1.38
CA TYR A 65 -13.77 16.79 1.27
C TYR A 65 -14.12 18.21 1.74
N THR A 66 -13.52 18.65 2.84
CA THR A 66 -13.73 19.99 3.41
C THR A 66 -13.22 21.06 2.46
N ILE A 67 -12.06 20.88 1.82
CA ILE A 67 -11.53 21.84 0.85
C ILE A 67 -12.41 21.88 -0.41
N ILE A 68 -12.83 20.73 -0.93
CA ILE A 68 -13.67 20.66 -2.14
C ILE A 68 -15.06 21.27 -1.89
N THR A 69 -15.65 21.05 -0.70
CA THR A 69 -16.98 21.54 -0.34
C THR A 69 -16.96 22.98 0.19
N GLY A 70 -15.88 23.38 0.85
CA GLY A 70 -15.68 24.72 1.40
C GLY A 70 -15.12 25.72 0.40
N GLY A 71 -14.54 25.26 -0.71
CA GLY A 71 -14.06 26.10 -1.82
C GLY A 71 -15.14 26.47 -2.84
N SER A 72 -16.40 26.09 -2.61
CA SER A 72 -17.56 26.38 -3.47
C SER A 72 -18.50 27.46 -2.90
N LEU A 73 -18.01 28.33 -2.00
CA LEU A 73 -18.71 29.53 -1.51
C LEU A 73 -17.86 30.77 -1.71
#